data_AF-A0A1G7B3T5-F1
#
_entry.id   AF-A0A1G7B3T5-F1
#
_cell.length_a   1.000
_cell.length_b   1.000
_cell.length_c   1.000
_cell.angle_alpha   90.00
_cell.angle_beta   90.00
_cell.angle_gamma   90.00
#
_symmetry.space_group_name_H-M   'P 1'
#
loop_
_entity.id
_entity.type
_entity.pdbx_description
1 polymer ?
#
loop_
_entity_poly.entity_id
_entity_poly.type
_entity_poly.pdbx_seq_one_letter_code
_entity_poly.pdbx_strand_id
1 'polypeptide(L)'
;MFKGLDILLIGIAVVMAVLILLWTACAVVGMVFRAVEARQQASKAKDAEPPPAPAPGREPATGVPPHHLAAIAAAAAAVLDRPHRIVRVSAPPLAATDWGNQARLQTFNKNLRQGDWGRTISAHTGANT
;
A
#
# COMPACT_ATOMS: atom_id res chain seq x y z
N MET A 1 6.23 47.70 19.03
CA MET A 1 6.93 47.21 17.81
C MET A 1 6.98 45.67 17.71
N PHE A 2 6.26 44.88 18.53
CA PHE A 2 6.35 43.41 18.53
C PHE A 2 5.14 42.64 17.95
N LYS A 3 4.08 43.33 17.52
CA LYS A 3 2.84 42.70 17.04
C LYS A 3 3.02 41.74 15.85
N GLY A 4 4.00 41.99 14.99
CA GLY A 4 4.31 41.09 13.86
C GLY A 4 4.98 39.79 14.29
N LEU A 5 5.80 39.84 15.35
CA LEU A 5 6.47 38.66 15.91
C LEU A 5 5.45 37.73 16.61
N ASP A 6 4.48 38.32 17.31
CA ASP A 6 3.42 37.56 17.98
C ASP A 6 2.56 36.77 16.98
N ILE A 7 2.16 37.40 15.86
CA ILE A 7 1.40 36.74 14.79
C ILE A 7 2.19 35.57 14.19
N LEU A 8 3.50 35.75 13.96
CA LEU A 8 4.36 34.71 13.40
C LEU A 8 4.48 33.51 14.35
N LEU A 9 4.72 33.78 15.63
CA LEU A 9 4.86 32.74 16.65
C LEU A 9 3.56 31.93 16.82
N ILE A 10 2.40 32.60 16.81
CA ILE A 10 1.10 31.94 16.88
C ILE A 10 0.89 31.05 15.65
N GLY A 11 1.18 31.55 14.46
CA GLY A 11 1.06 30.77 13.22
C GLY A 11 1.94 29.50 13.25
N ILE A 12 3.20 29.64 13.65
CA ILE A 12 4.13 28.50 13.79
C ILE A 12 3.63 27.51 14.83
N ALA A 13 3.18 28.00 15.99
CA ALA A 13 2.68 27.15 17.07
C ALA A 13 1.47 26.31 16.62
N VAL A 14 0.52 26.91 15.89
CA VAL A 14 -0.65 26.21 15.37
C VAL A 14 -0.24 25.14 14.35
N VAL A 15 0.64 25.48 13.41
CA VAL A 15 1.12 24.52 12.40
C VAL A 15 1.84 23.34 13.07
N MET A 16 2.73 23.62 14.01
CA MET A 16 3.43 22.57 14.78
C MET A 16 2.47 21.70 15.57
N ALA A 17 1.44 22.29 16.21
CA ALA A 17 0.43 21.53 16.93
C ALA A 17 -0.34 20.57 16.02
N VAL A 18 -0.74 21.02 14.83
CA VAL A 18 -1.43 20.18 13.84
C VAL A 18 -0.52 19.05 13.34
N LEU A 19 0.74 19.34 13.03
CA LEU A 19 1.72 18.35 12.60
C LEU A 19 1.94 17.26 13.67
N ILE A 20 2.06 17.66 14.93
CA ILE A 20 2.19 16.72 16.06
C ILE A 20 0.92 15.87 16.19
N LEU A 21 -0.26 16.47 16.06
CA LEU A 21 -1.54 15.75 16.17
C LEU A 21 -1.71 14.73 15.04
N LEU A 22 -1.30 15.08 13.81
CA LEU A 22 -1.33 14.16 12.69
C LEU A 22 -0.29 13.04 12.85
N TRP A 23 0.93 13.38 13.27
CA TRP A 23 1.97 12.40 13.54
C TRP A 23 1.58 11.41 14.64
N THR A 24 1.01 11.90 15.74
CA THR A 24 0.52 11.06 16.83
C THR A 24 -0.61 10.15 16.38
N ALA A 25 -1.56 10.64 15.58
CA ALA A 25 -2.62 9.79 15.01
C ALA A 25 -2.02 8.64 14.18
N CYS A 26 -1.05 8.92 13.30
CA CYS A 26 -0.37 7.89 12.52
C CYS A 26 0.41 6.90 13.41
N ALA A 27 1.11 7.41 14.44
CA ALA A 27 1.89 6.59 15.37
C ALA A 27 1.00 5.66 16.21
N VAL A 28 -0.16 6.16 16.67
CA VAL A 28 -1.15 5.37 17.43
C VAL A 28 -1.69 4.23 16.57
N VAL A 29 -2.06 4.51 15.32
CA VAL A 29 -2.53 3.47 14.38
C VAL A 29 -1.44 2.40 14.19
N GLY A 30 -0.19 2.80 13.91
CA GLY A 30 0.92 1.87 13.80
C GLY A 30 1.18 1.05 15.07
N MET A 31 1.07 1.66 16.25
CA MET A 31 1.24 0.98 17.53
C MET A 31 0.14 -0.08 17.78
N VAL A 32 -1.11 0.24 17.45
CA VAL A 32 -2.24 -0.70 17.58
C VAL A 32 -2.02 -1.92 16.68
N PHE A 33 -1.62 -1.72 15.41
CA PHE A 33 -1.33 -2.85 14.51
C PHE A 33 -0.20 -3.74 15.04
N ARG A 34 0.92 -3.15 15.51
CA ARG A 34 2.03 -3.92 16.09
C ARG A 34 1.63 -4.66 17.38
N ALA A 35 0.76 -4.07 18.20
CA ALA A 35 0.25 -4.72 19.40
C ALA A 35 -0.67 -5.91 19.08
N VAL A 36 -1.49 -5.80 18.02
CA VAL A 36 -2.32 -6.92 17.52
C VAL A 36 -1.44 -8.03 16.95
N GLU A 37 -0.42 -7.71 16.15
CA GLU A 37 0.53 -8.69 15.64
C GLU A 37 1.28 -9.44 16.75
N ALA A 38 1.76 -8.71 17.77
CA ALA A 38 2.44 -9.31 18.91
C ALA A 38 1.53 -10.27 19.70
N ARG A 39 0.25 -9.92 19.86
CA ARG A 39 -0.74 -10.80 20.50
C ARG A 39 -1.04 -12.04 19.66
N GLN A 40 -1.12 -11.91 18.33
CA GLN A 40 -1.32 -13.06 17.45
C GLN A 40 -0.12 -14.02 17.42
N GLN A 41 1.11 -13.49 17.49
CA GLN A 41 2.32 -14.30 17.61
C GLN A 41 2.36 -15.05 18.96
N ALA A 42 1.96 -14.39 20.05
CA ALA A 42 1.89 -15.02 21.38
C ALA A 42 0.82 -16.13 21.44
N SER A 43 -0.33 -15.97 20.76
CA SER A 43 -1.37 -17.01 20.69
C SER A 43 -0.94 -18.21 19.86
N LYS A 44 -0.19 -18.01 18.76
CA LYS A 44 0.34 -19.12 17.93
C LYS A 44 1.42 -19.94 18.62
N ALA A 45 2.10 -19.39 19.62
CA ALA A 45 3.08 -20.12 20.42
C ALA A 45 2.44 -21.12 21.40
N LYS A 46 1.12 -21.01 21.66
CA LYS A 46 0.42 -21.85 22.64
C LYS A 46 -0.24 -23.10 22.02
N ASP A 47 -0.49 -23.09 20.71
CA ASP A 47 -1.10 -24.20 19.95
C ASP A 47 -0.08 -24.85 18.98
N ALA A 48 1.16 -25.05 19.43
CA ALA A 48 2.17 -25.78 18.66
C ALA A 48 1.86 -27.29 18.63
N GLU A 49 0.85 -27.67 17.86
CA GLU A 49 0.66 -29.01 17.32
C GLU A 49 1.90 -29.36 16.44
N PRO A 50 2.45 -30.58 16.49
CA PRO A 50 3.58 -30.97 15.66
C PRO A 50 3.27 -30.72 14.17
N PRO A 51 4.19 -30.10 13.40
CA PRO A 51 3.95 -29.84 12.00
C PRO A 51 3.71 -31.18 11.26
N PRO A 52 2.65 -31.29 10.43
CA PRO A 52 2.45 -32.48 9.62
C PRO A 52 3.66 -32.70 8.70
N ALA A 53 4.06 -33.96 8.56
CA ALA A 53 5.23 -34.39 7.82
C ALA A 53 5.28 -33.73 6.42
N PRO A 54 6.45 -33.21 5.99
CA PRO A 54 6.56 -32.50 4.72
C PRO A 54 6.17 -33.42 3.56
N ALA A 55 5.10 -33.05 2.86
CA ALA A 55 4.73 -33.65 1.60
C ALA A 55 5.86 -33.46 0.58
N PRO A 56 6.13 -34.43 -0.32
CA PRO A 56 7.28 -34.42 -1.20
C PRO A 56 7.39 -33.09 -1.98
N GLY A 57 8.58 -32.49 -1.86
CA GLY A 57 8.90 -31.16 -2.34
C GLY A 57 8.61 -31.00 -3.83
N ARG A 58 7.69 -30.09 -4.15
CA ARG A 58 7.57 -29.54 -5.50
C ARG A 58 8.68 -28.50 -5.64
N GLU A 59 9.49 -28.63 -6.69
CA GLU A 59 10.60 -27.71 -6.99
C GLU A 59 10.19 -26.26 -6.78
N PRO A 60 11.01 -25.43 -6.11
CA PRO A 60 10.73 -24.02 -5.94
C PRO A 60 10.61 -23.40 -7.34
N ALA A 61 9.40 -22.96 -7.67
CA ALA A 61 9.15 -22.23 -8.91
C ALA A 61 10.12 -21.05 -8.97
N THR A 62 11.03 -21.11 -9.94
CA THR A 62 12.00 -20.08 -10.26
C THR A 62 11.27 -18.75 -10.47
N GLY A 63 11.26 -17.88 -9.45
CA GLY A 63 10.68 -16.55 -9.59
C GLY A 63 10.26 -15.83 -8.31
N VAL A 64 9.85 -16.54 -7.24
CA VAL A 64 9.33 -15.86 -6.02
C VAL A 64 9.96 -16.44 -4.75
N PRO A 65 10.70 -15.63 -3.96
CA PRO A 65 11.27 -16.08 -2.70
C PRO A 65 10.21 -16.58 -1.70
N PRO A 66 10.50 -17.61 -0.88
CA PRO A 66 9.54 -18.22 0.05
C PRO A 66 8.89 -17.24 1.03
N HIS A 67 9.65 -16.26 1.51
CA HIS A 67 9.17 -15.22 2.41
C HIS A 67 8.07 -14.35 1.78
N HIS A 68 8.17 -14.08 0.47
CA HIS A 68 7.13 -13.34 -0.25
C HIS A 68 5.88 -14.18 -0.49
N LEU A 69 6.03 -15.48 -0.75
CA LEU A 69 4.89 -16.38 -0.89
C LEU A 69 4.05 -16.46 0.39
N ALA A 70 4.71 -16.56 1.55
CA ALA A 70 4.04 -16.56 2.85
C ALA A 70 3.28 -15.25 3.11
N ALA A 71 3.90 -14.10 2.80
CA ALA A 71 3.27 -12.79 2.94
C ALA A 71 2.05 -12.62 2.01
N ILE A 72 2.16 -13.02 0.74
CA ILE A 72 1.05 -12.95 -0.23
C ILE A 72 -0.09 -13.87 0.18
N ALA A 73 0.22 -15.09 0.63
CA ALA A 73 -0.79 -16.04 1.10
C ALA A 73 -1.51 -15.53 2.37
N ALA A 74 -0.77 -14.94 3.31
CA ALA A 74 -1.36 -14.34 4.52
C ALA A 74 -2.25 -13.15 4.18
N ALA A 75 -1.82 -12.28 3.26
CA ALA A 75 -2.62 -11.14 2.81
C ALA A 75 -3.91 -11.59 2.10
N ALA A 76 -3.82 -12.58 1.21
CA ALA A 76 -5.00 -13.17 0.58
C ALA A 76 -5.96 -13.76 1.61
N ALA A 77 -5.43 -14.43 2.63
CA ALA A 77 -6.24 -15.03 3.69
C ALA A 77 -6.96 -14.01 4.57
N ALA A 78 -6.36 -12.83 4.79
CA ALA A 78 -7.00 -11.75 5.52
C ALA A 78 -8.14 -11.07 4.74
N VAL A 79 -8.10 -11.09 3.40
CA VAL A 79 -9.14 -10.49 2.54
C VAL A 79 -10.30 -11.45 2.32
N LEU A 80 -10.01 -12.75 2.23
CA LEU A 80 -10.99 -13.79 2.01
C LEU A 80 -11.59 -14.22 3.37
N ASP A 81 -12.60 -13.50 3.84
CA ASP A 81 -13.34 -13.75 5.10
C ASP A 81 -14.20 -15.05 5.10
N ARG A 82 -13.84 -16.03 4.26
CA ARG A 82 -14.51 -17.33 4.13
C ARG A 82 -13.48 -18.45 4.17
N PRO A 83 -13.84 -19.69 4.55
CA PRO A 83 -12.92 -20.82 4.48
C PRO A 83 -12.46 -21.03 3.02
N HIS A 84 -11.16 -20.88 2.78
CA HIS A 84 -10.58 -20.99 1.44
C HIS A 84 -9.25 -21.75 1.51
N ARG A 85 -8.87 -22.37 0.40
CA ARG A 85 -7.58 -23.06 0.24
C ARG A 85 -6.82 -22.43 -0.91
N ILE A 86 -5.65 -21.87 -0.61
CA ILE A 86 -4.77 -21.27 -1.62
C ILE A 86 -4.05 -22.41 -2.34
N VAL A 87 -4.42 -22.66 -3.60
CA VAL A 87 -3.90 -23.79 -4.39
C VAL A 87 -2.62 -23.42 -5.15
N ARG A 88 -2.51 -22.18 -5.61
CA ARG A 88 -1.37 -21.71 -6.42
C ARG A 88 -1.21 -20.20 -6.31
N VAL A 89 0.03 -19.77 -6.06
CA VAL A 89 0.47 -18.37 -6.19
C VAL A 89 1.49 -18.33 -7.32
N SER A 90 1.20 -17.57 -8.37
CA SER A 90 2.08 -17.42 -9.53
C SER A 90 2.19 -15.94 -9.85
N ALA A 91 3.41 -15.41 -9.90
CA ALA A 91 3.64 -14.13 -10.53
C ALA A 91 3.50 -14.33 -12.06
N PRO A 92 2.66 -13.56 -12.75
CA PRO A 92 2.69 -13.52 -14.20
C PRO A 92 4.09 -13.10 -14.68
N PRO A 93 4.64 -13.70 -15.75
CA PRO A 93 5.88 -13.23 -16.36
C PRO A 93 5.61 -11.96 -17.16
N LEU A 94 5.11 -10.90 -16.49
CA LEU A 94 5.09 -9.57 -17.08
C LEU A 94 6.45 -8.94 -16.77
N ALA A 95 7.10 -8.38 -17.78
CA ALA A 95 8.24 -7.51 -17.57
C ALA A 95 7.78 -6.39 -16.61
N ALA A 96 8.43 -6.26 -15.45
CA ALA A 96 8.05 -5.30 -14.40
C ALA A 96 7.88 -3.86 -14.93
N THR A 97 8.48 -3.56 -16.08
CA THR A 97 8.38 -2.33 -16.86
C THR A 97 6.94 -1.98 -17.28
N ASP A 98 6.10 -2.96 -17.64
CA ASP A 98 4.77 -2.69 -18.21
C ASP A 98 3.76 -2.23 -17.16
N TRP A 99 3.83 -2.78 -15.94
CA TRP A 99 2.94 -2.37 -14.87
C TRP A 99 3.19 -0.91 -14.44
N GLY A 100 4.47 -0.53 -14.33
CA GLY A 100 4.85 0.87 -14.05
C GLY A 100 4.41 1.83 -15.16
N ASN A 101 4.53 1.41 -16.43
CA ASN A 101 4.05 2.19 -17.57
C ASN A 101 2.52 2.30 -17.59
N GLN A 102 1.78 1.22 -17.32
CA GLN A 102 0.32 1.24 -17.24
C GLN A 102 -0.17 2.13 -16.08
N ALA A 103 0.48 2.08 -14.91
CA ALA A 103 0.14 2.95 -13.78
C ALA A 103 0.38 4.44 -14.10
N ARG A 104 1.48 4.75 -14.80
CA ARG A 104 1.76 6.10 -15.32
C ARG A 104 0.70 6.52 -16.32
N LEU A 105 0.40 5.67 -17.31
CA LEU A 105 -0.62 5.94 -18.32
C LEU A 105 -2.00 6.15 -17.69
N GLN A 106 -2.39 5.38 -16.68
CA GLN A 106 -3.65 5.59 -15.94
C GLN A 106 -3.65 6.92 -15.16
N THR A 107 -2.53 7.29 -14.55
CA THR A 107 -2.40 8.57 -13.84
C THR A 107 -2.50 9.76 -14.80
N PHE A 108 -1.85 9.67 -15.96
CA PHE A 108 -1.91 10.70 -17.00
C PHE A 108 -3.27 10.72 -17.71
N ASN A 109 -3.88 9.56 -17.99
CA ASN A 109 -5.22 9.48 -18.62
C ASN A 109 -6.33 9.98 -17.69
N LYS A 110 -6.20 9.77 -16.37
CA LYS A 110 -7.15 10.35 -15.41
C LYS A 110 -7.09 11.88 -15.42
N ASN A 111 -5.91 12.43 -15.72
CA ASN A 111 -5.64 13.86 -15.75
C ASN A 111 -5.54 14.42 -17.18
N LEU A 112 -6.29 13.90 -18.15
CA LEU A 112 -6.33 14.39 -19.54
C LEU A 112 -6.68 15.89 -19.68
N ARG A 113 -7.05 16.57 -18.59
CA ARG A 113 -7.28 18.03 -18.54
C ARG A 113 -6.18 18.81 -17.83
N GLN A 114 -5.11 18.16 -17.39
CA GLN A 114 -3.96 18.76 -16.71
C GLN A 114 -2.75 18.82 -17.65
N GLY A 115 -3.00 18.92 -18.95
CA GLY A 115 -2.09 19.58 -19.88
C GLY A 115 -2.61 20.98 -20.09
N ASP A 116 -2.19 21.91 -19.24
CA ASP A 116 -1.58 23.18 -19.67
C ASP A 116 -1.54 24.18 -18.50
N TRP A 117 -0.44 24.90 -18.38
CA TRP A 117 -0.28 26.06 -17.50
C TRP A 117 -1.10 27.28 -17.97
N GLY A 118 -2.39 27.10 -18.30
CA GLY A 118 -3.33 28.16 -18.68
C GLY A 118 -3.88 28.15 -20.12
N ARG A 119 -3.58 27.16 -20.96
CA ARG A 119 -4.03 27.05 -22.36
C ARG A 119 -5.11 25.96 -22.44
N THR A 120 -6.35 26.38 -22.54
CA THR A 120 -7.45 25.47 -22.88
C THR A 120 -7.23 24.95 -24.29
N ILE A 121 -6.98 23.65 -24.45
CA ILE A 121 -7.03 23.00 -25.76
C ILE A 121 -8.49 23.05 -26.18
N SER A 122 -8.80 23.91 -27.15
CA SER A 122 -10.11 23.94 -27.80
C SER A 122 -10.40 22.55 -28.33
N ALA A 123 -11.55 21.99 -27.93
CA ALA A 123 -12.02 20.73 -28.48
C ALA A 123 -12.07 20.87 -30.01
N HIS A 124 -11.14 20.21 -30.71
CA HIS A 124 -11.20 20.16 -32.16
C HIS A 124 -12.34 19.20 -32.49
N THR A 125 -13.53 19.77 -32.65
CA THR A 125 -14.70 19.14 -33.24
C THR A 125 -14.25 18.46 -34.52
N GLY A 126 -14.52 17.16 -34.62
CA GLY A 126 -14.10 16.33 -35.74
C GLY A 126 -14.51 16.93 -37.07
N ALA A 127 -13.55 16.95 -38.00
CA ALA A 127 -13.83 17.04 -39.42
C ALA A 127 -13.40 15.71 -40.03
N ASN A 128 -14.37 14.82 -40.16
CA ASN A 128 -14.32 13.73 -41.12
C ASN A 128 -14.46 14.35 -42.51
N THR A 129 -13.44 14.23 -43.35
CA THR A 129 -13.55 14.07 -44.82
C THR A 129 -12.31 13.37 -45.32
#